data_AF-J5KL21-F1
#
_entry.id   AF-J5KL21-F1
#
_cell.length_a   1.000
_cell.length_b   1.000
_cell.length_c   1.000
_cell.angle_alpha   90.00
_cell.angle_beta   90.00
_cell.angle_gamma   90.00
#
_symmetry.space_group_name_H-M   'P 1'
#
loop_
_entity.id
_entity.type
_entity.pdbx_description
1 polymer ?
#
loop_
_entity_poly.entity_id
_entity_poly.type
_entity_poly.pdbx_seq_one_letter_code
_entity_poly.pdbx_strand_id
1 'polypeptide(L)'
;MNDKFEPYRQKAKEACKDDIKKFLAINKSFFLSRLGKKEMDLLKKDYEFTRTVTISKLMKSLSIKEHFEIRDLIVDGGEIRSLPDFFKSCLH
;
A
#
# COMPACT_ATOMS: atom_id res chain seq x y z
N MET A 1 21.85 -3.46 -3.51
CA MET A 1 21.61 -2.09 -2.99
C MET A 1 20.94 -2.24 -1.63
N ASN A 2 21.42 -1.55 -0.59
CA ASN A 2 20.67 -1.46 0.66
C ASN A 2 19.40 -0.66 0.41
N ASP A 3 18.25 -1.26 0.72
CA ASP A 3 16.97 -0.60 0.63
C ASP A 3 16.87 0.51 1.69
N LYS A 4 17.13 1.74 1.26
CA LYS A 4 17.11 2.92 2.14
C LYS A 4 15.72 3.21 2.72
N PHE A 5 14.67 2.64 2.12
CA PHE A 5 13.30 2.79 2.58
C PHE A 5 12.89 1.72 3.61
N GLU A 6 13.69 0.68 3.81
CA GLU A 6 13.33 -0.48 4.63
C GLU A 6 12.88 -0.12 6.06
N PRO A 7 13.54 0.79 6.80
CA PRO A 7 13.09 1.14 8.15
C PRO A 7 11.67 1.75 8.14
N TYR A 8 11.38 2.59 7.15
CA TYR A 8 10.06 3.21 6.99
C TYR A 8 9.01 2.20 6.54
N ARG A 9 9.38 1.27 5.64
CA ARG A 9 8.49 0.18 5.22
C ARG A 9 8.13 -0.71 6.40
N GLN A 10 9.12 -1.15 7.18
CA GLN A 10 8.88 -2.02 8.34
C GLN A 10 7.94 -1.36 9.33
N LYS A 11 8.23 -0.11 9.73
CA LYS A 11 7.35 0.66 10.63
C LYS A 11 5.92 0.78 10.09
N ALA A 12 5.77 1.16 8.82
CA ALA A 12 4.45 1.32 8.23
C ALA A 12 3.69 -0.01 8.11
N LYS A 13 4.38 -1.09 7.70
CA LYS A 13 3.82 -2.45 7.59
C LYS A 13 3.42 -3.03 8.93
N GLU A 14 4.21 -2.82 9.98
CA GLU A 14 3.89 -3.27 11.33
C GLU A 14 2.65 -2.55 11.88
N ALA A 15 2.60 -1.22 11.74
CA ALA A 15 1.46 -0.42 12.19
C ALA A 15 0.15 -0.75 11.43
N CYS A 16 0.25 -1.20 10.18
CA CYS A 16 -0.90 -1.49 9.32
C CYS A 16 -1.06 -2.99 8.99
N LYS A 17 -0.45 -3.89 9.76
CA LYS A 17 -0.35 -5.33 9.46
C LYS A 17 -1.70 -5.97 9.15
N ASP A 18 -2.71 -5.69 9.96
CA ASP A 18 -4.05 -6.27 9.80
C ASP A 18 -4.78 -5.72 8.56
N ASP A 19 -4.60 -4.43 8.27
CA ASP A 19 -5.20 -3.78 7.10
C ASP A 19 -4.55 -4.24 5.80
N ILE A 20 -3.22 -4.46 5.81
CA ILE A 20 -2.50 -5.07 4.69
C ILE A 20 -2.98 -6.52 4.49
N LYS A 21 -3.12 -7.29 5.57
CA LYS A 21 -3.62 -8.67 5.48
C LYS A 21 -5.04 -8.73 4.88
N LYS A 22 -5.93 -7.82 5.27
CA LYS A 22 -7.28 -7.68 4.69
C LYS A 22 -7.20 -7.31 3.21
N PHE A 23 -6.37 -6.34 2.85
CA PHE A 23 -6.13 -5.97 1.45
C PHE A 23 -5.66 -7.16 0.62
N LEU A 24 -4.66 -7.92 1.11
CA LEU A 24 -4.13 -9.08 0.39
C LEU A 24 -5.17 -10.20 0.23
N ALA A 25 -6.02 -10.41 1.23
CA ALA A 25 -7.13 -11.37 1.13
C ALA A 25 -8.12 -10.96 0.04
N ILE A 26 -8.55 -9.70 0.00
CA ILE A 26 -9.47 -9.18 -1.03
C ILE A 26 -8.81 -9.17 -2.41
N ASN A 27 -7.52 -8.79 -2.51
CA ASN A 27 -6.76 -8.83 -3.75
C ASN A 27 -6.71 -10.26 -4.34
N LYS A 28 -6.46 -11.26 -3.48
CA LYS A 28 -6.48 -12.67 -3.87
C LYS A 28 -7.86 -13.12 -4.30
N SER A 29 -8.90 -12.76 -3.55
CA SER A 29 -10.29 -13.06 -3.93
C SER A 29 -10.64 -12.41 -5.27
N PHE A 30 -10.28 -11.15 -5.50
CA PHE A 30 -10.53 -10.45 -6.76
C PHE A 30 -9.87 -11.15 -7.95
N PHE A 31 -8.62 -11.61 -7.78
CA PHE A 31 -7.88 -12.29 -8.85
C PHE A 31 -8.36 -13.72 -9.13
N LEU A 32 -8.81 -14.47 -8.11
CA LEU A 32 -9.20 -15.87 -8.24
C LEU A 32 -10.71 -16.09 -8.45
N SER A 33 -11.53 -15.05 -8.24
CA SER A 33 -12.98 -15.14 -8.36
C SER A 33 -13.43 -15.44 -9.79
N ARG A 34 -14.32 -16.43 -9.92
CA ARG A 34 -15.07 -16.70 -11.15
C ARG A 34 -16.54 -16.34 -10.92
N LEU A 35 -16.81 -15.05 -10.73
CA LEU A 35 -18.13 -14.52 -10.42
C LEU A 35 -18.82 -13.96 -11.67
N GLY A 36 -20.14 -13.72 -11.56
CA GLY A 36 -20.89 -12.98 -12.56
C GLY A 36 -20.48 -11.50 -12.63
N LYS A 37 -20.92 -10.80 -13.69
CA LYS A 37 -20.52 -9.40 -13.93
C LYS A 37 -20.86 -8.47 -12.76
N LYS A 38 -22.06 -8.60 -12.19
CA LYS A 38 -22.53 -7.74 -11.09
C LYS A 38 -21.70 -7.96 -9.82
N GLU A 39 -21.42 -9.22 -9.50
CA GLU A 39 -20.64 -9.61 -8.34
C GLU A 39 -19.17 -9.20 -8.49
N MET A 40 -18.60 -9.31 -9.71
CA MET A 40 -17.27 -8.79 -10.01
C MET A 40 -17.20 -7.26 -9.85
N ASP A 41 -18.22 -6.53 -10.28
CA ASP A 41 -18.28 -5.07 -10.13
C ASP A 41 -18.34 -4.65 -8.65
N LEU A 42 -19.07 -5.40 -7.81
CA LEU A 42 -19.10 -5.19 -6.36
C LEU A 42 -17.73 -5.47 -5.73
N LEU A 43 -17.12 -6.61 -6.08
CA LEU A 43 -15.81 -6.99 -5.57
C LEU A 43 -14.72 -6.00 -5.98
N LYS A 44 -14.82 -5.42 -7.18
CA LYS A 44 -13.93 -4.34 -7.63
C LYS A 44 -14.05 -3.10 -6.76
N LYS A 45 -15.27 -2.67 -6.44
CA LYS A 45 -15.51 -1.52 -5.54
C LYS A 45 -14.95 -1.77 -4.15
N ASP A 46 -15.18 -2.96 -3.59
CA ASP A 46 -14.67 -3.34 -2.28
C ASP A 46 -13.14 -3.38 -2.25
N TYR A 47 -12.52 -3.87 -3.33
CA TYR A 47 -11.08 -3.85 -3.52
C TYR A 47 -10.52 -2.42 -3.56
N GLU A 48 -11.09 -1.53 -4.37
CA GLU A 48 -10.67 -0.14 -4.50
C GLU A 48 -10.84 0.63 -3.18
N PHE A 49 -11.95 0.40 -2.47
CA PHE A 49 -12.21 0.97 -1.16
C PHE A 49 -11.17 0.49 -0.14
N THR A 50 -10.97 -0.82 -0.03
CA THR A 50 -9.99 -1.40 0.91
C THR A 50 -8.59 -0.87 0.63
N ARG A 51 -8.18 -0.83 -0.65
CA ARG A 51 -6.88 -0.28 -1.05
C ARG A 51 -6.72 1.17 -0.59
N THR A 52 -7.74 2.00 -0.79
CA THR A 52 -7.71 3.42 -0.42
C THR A 52 -7.60 3.61 1.10
N VAL A 53 -8.37 2.83 1.86
CA VAL A 53 -8.33 2.86 3.33
C VAL A 53 -6.98 2.39 3.85
N THR A 54 -6.44 1.29 3.34
CA THR A 54 -5.13 0.76 3.76
C THR A 54 -4.01 1.74 3.44
N ILE A 55 -3.99 2.35 2.24
CA ILE A 55 -3.01 3.40 1.91
C ILE A 55 -3.15 4.61 2.83
N SER A 56 -4.37 5.06 3.11
CA SER A 56 -4.59 6.21 4.01
C SER A 56 -4.08 5.94 5.43
N LYS A 57 -4.20 4.71 5.93
CA LYS A 57 -3.65 4.30 7.22
C LYS A 57 -2.12 4.20 7.19
N LEU A 58 -1.56 3.67 6.10
CA LEU A 58 -0.11 3.65 5.87
C LEU A 58 0.49 5.05 5.87
N MET A 59 -0.21 6.03 5.29
CA MET A 59 0.21 7.43 5.35
C MET A 59 0.21 7.94 6.80
N LYS A 60 -0.84 7.63 7.57
CA LYS A 60 -0.98 8.09 8.97
C LYS A 60 -0.03 7.39 9.95
N SER A 61 0.54 6.24 9.61
CA SER A 61 1.45 5.50 10.50
C SER A 61 2.85 6.11 10.59
N LEU A 62 3.18 7.00 9.66
CA LEU A 62 4.43 7.75 9.66
C LEU A 62 4.18 9.20 10.10
N SER A 63 5.17 9.78 10.76
CA SER A 63 5.17 11.19 11.14
C SER A 63 5.45 12.08 9.92
N ILE A 64 5.08 13.36 10.01
CA ILE A 64 5.39 14.35 8.97
C ILE A 64 6.89 14.41 8.69
N LYS A 65 7.74 14.30 9.72
CA LYS A 65 9.21 14.26 9.57
C LYS A 65 9.63 13.10 8.67
N GLU A 66 9.12 11.91 8.93
CA GLU A 66 9.41 10.71 8.14
C GLU A 66 8.91 10.83 6.69
N HIS A 67 7.81 11.54 6.45
CA HIS A 67 7.36 11.82 5.08
C HIS A 67 8.37 12.68 4.31
N PHE A 68 8.99 13.67 4.96
CA PHE A 68 10.05 14.47 4.35
C PHE A 68 11.32 13.66 4.14
N GLU A 69 11.73 12.85 5.12
CA GLU A 69 12.90 11.97 4.98
C GLU A 69 12.73 11.00 3.80
N ILE A 70 11.57 10.36 3.66
CA ILE A 70 11.28 9.50 2.51
C ILE A 70 11.36 10.29 1.20
N ARG A 71 10.79 11.50 1.16
CA ARG A 71 10.84 12.36 -0.02
C ARG A 71 12.28 12.69 -0.42
N ASP A 72 13.15 12.97 0.55
CA ASP A 72 14.56 13.29 0.31
C ASP A 72 15.37 12.06 -0.16
N LEU A 73 14.90 10.85 0.14
CA LEU A 73 15.47 9.60 -0.36
C LEU A 73 15.03 9.24 -1.79
N ILE A 74 14.01 9.90 -2.34
CA ILE A 74 13.54 9.67 -3.72
C ILE A 74 14.59 10.21 -4.68
N VAL A 75 15.02 9.35 -5.60
CA VAL A 75 15.99 9.67 -6.66
C VAL A 75 15.35 9.53 -8.03
N ASP A 76 15.76 10.39 -8.96
CA ASP A 76 15.31 10.31 -10.35
C ASP A 76 15.70 8.96 -10.96
N GLY A 77 14.73 8.32 -11.62
CA GLY A 77 14.91 7.01 -12.25
C GLY A 77 14.80 5.80 -11.31
N GLY A 78 14.53 5.98 -10.02
CA GLY A 78 14.29 4.88 -9.08
C GLY A 78 12.93 4.18 -9.24
N GLU A 79 12.77 3.02 -8.59
CA GLU A 79 11.48 2.29 -8.52
C GLU A 79 10.41 3.09 -7.76
N ILE A 80 10.82 3.77 -6.68
CA ILE A 80 9.98 4.72 -5.95
C ILE A 80 10.26 6.10 -6.49
N ARG A 81 9.27 6.67 -7.20
CA ARG A 81 9.35 7.99 -7.83
C ARG A 81 8.55 9.05 -7.09
N SER A 82 7.71 8.64 -6.16
CA SER A 82 6.83 9.53 -5.43
C SER A 82 6.50 8.94 -4.06
N LEU A 83 6.10 9.81 -3.14
CA LEU A 83 5.64 9.38 -1.82
C LEU A 83 4.40 8.45 -1.90
N PRO A 84 3.41 8.69 -2.78
CA PRO A 84 2.36 7.70 -3.05
C PRO A 84 2.88 6.33 -3.50
N ASP A 85 3.93 6.29 -4.33
CA ASP A 85 4.49 5.01 -4.80
C ASP A 85 5.21 4.26 -3.67
N PHE A 86 5.84 4.98 -2.75
CA PHE A 86 6.34 4.38 -1.51
C PHE A 86 5.21 3.68 -0.74
N PHE A 87 4.09 4.34 -0.48
CA PHE A 87 2.99 3.72 0.27
C PHE A 87 2.33 2.56 -0.48
N LYS A 88 2.27 2.61 -1.82
CA LYS A 88 1.84 1.47 -2.64
C LYS A 88 2.80 0.30 -2.51
N SER A 89 4.11 0.55 -2.46
CA SER A 89 5.12 -0.50 -2.28
C SER A 89 4.96 -1.24 -0.96
N CYS A 90 4.41 -0.59 0.09
CA CYS A 90 4.15 -1.23 1.38
C CYS A 90 3.00 -2.26 1.35
N LEU A 91 2.21 -2.31 0.28
CA LEU A 91 1.14 -3.31 0.11
C LEU A 91 1.64 -4.67 -0.37
N HIS A 92 2.91 -4.75 -0.81
CA HIS A 92 3.55 -5.93 -1.38
C HIS A 92 4.78 -6.32 -0.54
#